data_AF-A0A1Y1XBV8-F1
#
_entry.id   AF-A0A1Y1XBV8-F1
#
_cell.length_a   1.000
_cell.length_b   1.000
_cell.length_c   1.000
_cell.angle_alpha   90.00
_cell.angle_beta   90.00
_cell.angle_gamma   90.00
#
_symmetry.space_group_name_H-M   'P 1'
#
loop_
_entity.id
_entity.type
_entity.pdbx_description
1 polymer ?
#
loop_
_entity_poly.entity_id
_entity_poly.type
_entity_poly.pdbx_seq_one_letter_code
_entity_poly.pdbx_strand_id
1 'polypeptide(L)'
;MTAVADSAHGMMTIDQSLHRPGYSLGFQNLAVVTQIFQKWQMSKILPHNSVKQSHPLSPFCQAGMYSLEFLAINIPANFARPELQLANSIRLLGNIHELGPDDSGRIITQVHRHQAELLNAIHLVYSEMDSVLKCSRGYRRFLQSEDREELSQGFSETILFAAQALSRGFQIRGIEHYTEELHGPAQRLCATLEALRYVFHHRLAEYPNSISLVGLFPVLMDFDQAWVEFERAICNTYFNINERLSREKDREEMREWSLWVDLMCSTLVDMVEAKLISCDAVKECDPTVFFALPRMSLLNLLLNQHDSTTKLKALSSHSASITQILRSLSALSVPESSILKTWLCGGEVDSTLANIHQIFTQVCAIVDPLQSGPEAKFFTGIMSKVLKRYINESMG
;
A
#
# COMPACT_ATOMS: atom_id res chain seq x y z
N MET A 1 55.47 54.97 11.22
CA MET A 1 54.64 56.04 10.64
C MET A 1 53.31 55.40 10.25
N THR A 2 52.25 55.79 10.99
CA THR A 2 50.81 55.88 10.63
C THR A 2 50.20 54.87 9.63
N ALA A 3 48.99 54.35 9.77
CA ALA A 3 47.93 54.23 10.79
C ALA A 3 46.76 53.50 10.05
N VAL A 4 46.20 52.42 10.61
CA VAL A 4 44.83 52.30 11.18
C VAL A 4 43.66 52.24 10.17
N ALA A 5 42.94 51.11 10.19
CA ALA A 5 41.48 50.93 10.40
C ALA A 5 41.03 49.57 9.79
N ASP A 6 40.84 48.50 10.58
CA ASP A 6 39.73 48.14 11.49
C ASP A 6 38.47 47.55 10.81
N SER A 7 38.30 46.24 10.93
CA SER A 7 37.21 45.55 11.68
C SER A 7 37.34 44.03 11.46
N ALA A 8 37.81 43.21 12.42
CA ALA A 8 37.07 42.66 13.59
C ALA A 8 35.82 41.86 13.15
N HIS A 9 35.59 40.57 13.40
CA HIS A 9 36.08 39.50 14.29
C HIS A 9 35.82 38.16 13.57
N GLY A 10 36.39 36.98 13.82
CA GLY A 10 37.23 36.42 14.88
C GLY A 10 37.10 34.88 14.76
N MET A 11 38.24 34.20 14.54
CA MET A 11 38.44 32.74 14.64
C MET A 11 38.12 32.27 16.09
N MET A 12 37.81 31.02 16.45
CA MET A 12 38.57 29.78 16.29
C MET A 12 37.72 28.55 16.72
N THR A 13 37.77 27.46 15.93
CA THR A 13 38.28 26.09 16.25
C THR A 13 38.45 25.66 17.74
N ILE A 14 38.23 24.42 18.25
CA ILE A 14 38.07 23.04 17.73
C ILE A 14 37.31 22.16 18.79
N ASP A 15 36.65 21.11 18.29
CA ASP A 15 36.66 19.69 18.73
C ASP A 15 35.59 19.03 19.63
N GLN A 16 35.38 17.77 19.25
CA GLN A 16 34.33 16.79 19.50
C GLN A 16 34.16 16.34 20.96
N SER A 17 32.90 16.08 21.36
CA SER A 17 32.53 14.82 22.03
C SER A 17 31.00 14.64 22.15
N LEU A 18 30.55 13.45 21.71
CA LEU A 18 29.52 12.60 22.30
C LEU A 18 28.19 13.23 22.78
N HIS A 19 27.13 13.08 21.97
CA HIS A 19 25.93 12.30 22.34
C HIS A 19 24.88 12.26 21.22
N ARG A 20 24.44 11.05 20.84
CA ARG A 20 23.12 10.82 20.21
C ARG A 20 22.03 11.17 21.24
N PRO A 21 20.90 11.76 20.81
CA PRO A 21 19.71 10.98 20.46
C PRO A 21 19.06 11.52 19.17
N GLY A 22 18.47 10.71 18.30
CA GLY A 22 17.20 10.03 18.55
C GLY A 22 16.15 10.67 17.65
N TYR A 23 15.70 9.93 16.64
CA TYR A 23 14.73 10.32 15.64
C TYR A 23 13.45 10.94 16.25
N SER A 24 13.19 12.21 15.95
CA SER A 24 11.92 12.90 16.23
C SER A 24 11.47 13.77 15.04
N LEU A 25 11.22 13.14 13.90
CA LEU A 25 10.68 13.82 12.70
C LEU A 25 9.33 13.23 12.24
N GLY A 26 8.61 12.59 13.17
CA GLY A 26 7.35 11.90 12.87
C GLY A 26 6.06 12.65 13.19
N PHE A 27 6.09 13.73 13.97
CA PHE A 27 4.87 14.36 14.54
C PHE A 27 4.42 15.65 13.84
N GLN A 28 5.07 16.04 12.74
CA GLN A 28 4.80 17.35 12.12
C GLN A 28 3.94 17.28 10.86
N ASN A 29 3.80 16.17 10.14
CA ASN A 29 3.30 16.28 8.76
C ASN A 29 1.79 16.54 8.61
N LEU A 30 0.90 16.00 9.45
CA LEU A 30 -0.52 16.34 9.36
C LEU A 30 -0.86 17.66 10.09
N ALA A 31 -0.22 17.91 11.23
CA ALA A 31 -0.28 19.21 11.92
C ALA A 31 0.35 20.34 11.08
N VAL A 32 1.27 20.03 10.16
CA VAL A 32 1.81 20.96 9.17
C VAL A 32 0.80 21.22 8.05
N VAL A 33 -0.07 20.28 7.68
CA VAL A 33 -1.21 20.60 6.79
C VAL A 33 -2.15 21.60 7.49
N THR A 34 -2.41 21.44 8.79
CA THR A 34 -3.21 22.39 9.59
C THR A 34 -2.47 23.70 9.93
N GLN A 35 -1.14 23.71 10.10
CA GLN A 35 -0.34 24.92 10.31
C GLN A 35 -0.02 25.68 9.01
N ILE A 36 0.10 24.96 7.89
CA ILE A 36 0.07 25.54 6.53
C ILE A 36 -1.30 26.19 6.31
N PHE A 37 -2.39 25.60 6.82
CA PHE A 37 -3.73 26.19 6.81
C PHE A 37 -3.79 27.54 7.56
N GLN A 38 -3.18 27.65 8.75
CA GLN A 38 -3.10 28.92 9.49
C GLN A 38 -2.16 29.95 8.85
N LYS A 39 -1.07 29.52 8.20
CA LYS A 39 -0.17 30.44 7.46
C LYS A 39 -0.73 30.86 6.10
N TRP A 40 -1.53 30.02 5.44
CA TRP A 40 -2.26 30.33 4.20
C TRP A 40 -3.32 31.42 4.43
N GLN A 41 -3.93 31.45 5.63
CA GLN A 41 -4.82 32.51 6.09
C GLN A 41 -4.16 33.91 6.18
N MET A 42 -2.82 33.99 6.24
CA MET A 42 -2.07 35.22 6.54
C MET A 42 -1.23 35.76 5.36
N SER A 43 -0.95 34.97 4.32
CA SER A 43 -0.15 35.42 3.18
C SER A 43 -1.00 35.73 1.96
N LYS A 44 -1.17 37.03 1.67
CA LYS A 44 -1.78 37.53 0.43
C LYS A 44 -1.15 36.86 -0.80
N ILE A 45 -2.03 36.45 -1.71
CA ILE A 45 -1.76 36.01 -3.07
C ILE A 45 -0.79 37.00 -3.74
N LEU A 46 0.40 36.53 -4.13
CA LEU A 46 1.22 37.23 -5.13
C LEU A 46 0.96 36.57 -6.49
N PRO A 47 0.30 37.27 -7.44
CA PRO A 47 0.22 36.79 -8.81
C PRO A 47 1.56 37.01 -9.51
N HIS A 48 2.02 36.02 -10.27
CA HIS A 48 3.15 36.24 -11.16
C HIS A 48 2.72 37.13 -12.35
N ASN A 49 3.45 38.23 -12.53
CA ASN A 49 3.28 39.23 -13.58
C ASN A 49 3.26 38.62 -15.00
N SER A 50 2.27 39.00 -15.82
CA SER A 50 2.53 39.79 -17.04
C SER A 50 1.24 40.30 -17.74
N VAL A 51 1.35 41.55 -18.20
CA VAL A 51 0.48 42.33 -19.10
C VAL A 51 -0.75 43.04 -18.49
N LYS A 52 -0.59 44.37 -18.39
CA LYS A 52 -1.61 45.37 -18.03
C LYS A 52 -2.74 45.40 -19.05
N GLN A 53 -3.97 45.05 -18.65
CA GLN A 53 -5.20 45.71 -19.11
C GLN A 53 -6.16 45.80 -17.93
N SER A 54 -6.64 47.02 -17.69
CA SER A 54 -7.58 47.39 -16.64
C SER A 54 -8.97 46.85 -16.95
N HIS A 55 -9.43 45.83 -16.21
CA HIS A 55 -10.85 45.42 -16.12
C HIS A 55 -11.15 44.84 -14.73
N PRO A 56 -12.41 44.94 -14.24
CA PRO A 56 -12.74 44.80 -12.82
C PRO A 56 -12.76 43.33 -12.37
N LEU A 57 -12.33 43.11 -11.12
CA LEU A 57 -12.52 41.96 -10.22
C LEU A 57 -12.56 40.53 -10.83
N SER A 58 -11.55 39.74 -10.45
CA SER A 58 -11.26 38.34 -10.79
C SER A 58 -12.43 37.34 -10.56
N PRO A 59 -12.59 36.31 -11.42
CA PRO A 59 -13.82 35.51 -11.60
C PRO A 59 -13.97 34.35 -10.60
N PHE A 60 -13.79 34.60 -9.30
CA PHE A 60 -14.11 33.62 -8.26
C PHE A 60 -15.63 33.44 -8.03
N CYS A 61 -16.47 34.26 -8.69
CA CYS A 61 -17.93 34.27 -8.50
C CYS A 61 -18.76 33.92 -9.74
N GLN A 62 -18.16 33.53 -10.89
CA GLN A 62 -18.93 33.33 -12.13
C GLN A 62 -18.72 32.01 -12.89
N ALA A 63 -17.77 31.15 -12.52
CA ALA A 63 -17.49 29.91 -13.26
C ALA A 63 -18.08 28.64 -12.62
N GLY A 64 -19.31 28.74 -12.11
CA GLY A 64 -20.18 27.61 -11.72
C GLY A 64 -21.54 27.69 -12.41
N MET A 65 -21.62 28.37 -13.57
CA MET A 65 -22.86 28.52 -14.32
C MET A 65 -23.19 27.25 -15.11
N TYR A 66 -23.96 26.37 -14.50
CA TYR A 66 -25.08 25.72 -15.19
C TYR A 66 -26.36 26.04 -14.42
N SER A 67 -27.34 26.56 -15.14
CA SER A 67 -28.65 27.01 -14.65
C SER A 67 -29.32 25.93 -13.79
N LEU A 68 -29.52 26.21 -12.50
CA LEU A 68 -30.46 25.49 -11.63
C LEU A 68 -31.68 26.38 -11.42
N GLU A 69 -32.49 26.53 -12.47
CA GLU A 69 -33.83 27.10 -12.31
C GLU A 69 -34.73 26.12 -11.55
N PHE A 70 -35.06 26.54 -10.33
CA PHE A 70 -36.15 26.17 -9.44
C PHE A 70 -37.17 25.11 -9.93
N LEU A 71 -37.24 24.01 -9.18
CA LEU A 71 -38.52 23.39 -8.82
C LEU A 71 -38.53 23.16 -7.30
N ALA A 72 -39.30 24.00 -6.60
CA ALA A 72 -39.55 23.90 -5.17
C ALA A 72 -40.43 22.67 -4.89
N ILE A 73 -39.82 21.54 -4.55
CA ILE A 73 -40.56 20.37 -4.06
C ILE A 73 -40.58 20.45 -2.53
N ASN A 74 -41.78 20.65 -1.96
CA ASN A 74 -42.03 20.50 -0.54
C ASN A 74 -41.88 19.02 -0.15
N ILE A 75 -40.91 18.69 0.71
CA ILE A 75 -40.67 17.31 1.15
C ILE A 75 -40.96 17.21 2.67
N PRO A 76 -41.80 16.26 3.12
CA PRO A 76 -42.23 16.18 4.52
C PRO A 76 -41.12 15.72 5.47
N ALA A 77 -41.11 16.30 6.66
CA ALA A 77 -40.24 15.91 7.77
C ALA A 77 -40.74 14.61 8.40
N ASN A 78 -39.99 13.51 8.26
CA ASN A 78 -39.70 12.54 9.33
C ASN A 78 -38.94 11.33 8.73
N PHE A 79 -37.88 10.93 9.44
CA PHE A 79 -36.81 9.97 9.11
C PHE A 79 -35.62 10.53 8.31
N ALA A 80 -34.42 10.39 8.91
CA ALA A 80 -33.12 10.75 8.39
C ALA A 80 -32.77 9.89 7.17
N ARG A 81 -33.29 10.27 6.02
CA ARG A 81 -32.96 9.70 4.72
C ARG A 81 -31.62 10.30 4.25
N PRO A 82 -30.54 9.50 4.03
CA PRO A 82 -29.27 10.00 3.51
C PRO A 82 -29.44 10.80 2.22
N GLU A 83 -30.45 10.46 1.41
CA GLU A 83 -30.78 11.14 0.18
C GLU A 83 -31.37 12.55 0.43
N LEU A 84 -32.12 12.72 1.52
CA LEU A 84 -32.63 14.03 1.95
C LEU A 84 -31.50 14.91 2.52
N GLN A 85 -30.58 14.31 3.27
CA GLN A 85 -29.37 15.00 3.74
C GLN A 85 -28.52 15.44 2.55
N LEU A 86 -28.33 14.56 1.56
CA LEU A 86 -27.61 14.85 0.34
C LEU A 86 -28.25 16.00 -0.46
N ALA A 87 -29.56 15.93 -0.70
CA ALA A 87 -30.29 16.97 -1.42
C ALA A 87 -30.22 18.32 -0.69
N ASN A 88 -30.29 18.31 0.64
CA ASN A 88 -30.14 19.51 1.46
C ASN A 88 -28.73 20.08 1.40
N SER A 89 -27.68 19.27 1.52
CA SER A 89 -26.29 19.74 1.44
C SER A 89 -25.97 20.29 0.04
N ILE A 90 -26.48 19.68 -1.03
CA ILE A 90 -26.30 20.20 -2.40
C ILE A 90 -27.05 21.52 -2.58
N ARG A 91 -28.29 21.65 -2.07
CA ARG A 91 -29.05 22.91 -2.09
C ARG A 91 -28.33 24.01 -1.32
N LEU A 92 -27.82 23.70 -0.13
CA LEU A 92 -27.10 24.66 0.70
C LEU A 92 -25.81 25.12 0.02
N LEU A 93 -25.06 24.21 -0.61
CA LEU A 93 -23.89 24.56 -1.42
C LEU A 93 -24.23 25.48 -2.60
N GLY A 94 -25.39 25.29 -3.25
CA GLY A 94 -25.85 26.14 -4.34
C GLY A 94 -26.21 27.58 -3.92
N ASN A 95 -26.68 27.77 -2.69
CA ASN A 95 -27.14 29.07 -2.19
C ASN A 95 -26.01 29.95 -1.63
N ILE A 96 -24.77 29.44 -1.56
CA ILE A 96 -23.61 30.18 -1.01
C ILE A 96 -23.28 31.44 -1.85
N HIS A 97 -23.75 31.51 -3.09
CA HIS A 97 -23.58 32.66 -3.99
C HIS A 97 -24.37 33.91 -3.60
N GLU A 98 -25.34 33.81 -2.69
CA GLU A 98 -26.17 34.94 -2.24
C GLU A 98 -25.48 35.81 -1.16
N LEU A 99 -24.31 35.38 -0.67
CA LEU A 99 -23.55 36.07 0.37
C LEU A 99 -22.50 37.01 -0.24
N GLY A 100 -22.46 38.26 0.23
CA GLY A 100 -21.57 39.31 -0.28
C GLY A 100 -20.07 39.05 -0.03
N PRO A 101 -19.18 39.80 -0.73
CA PRO A 101 -17.72 39.58 -0.73
C PRO A 101 -17.03 39.79 0.63
N ASP A 102 -17.67 40.46 1.59
CA ASP A 102 -17.12 40.75 2.93
C ASP A 102 -17.18 39.54 3.89
N ASP A 103 -17.86 38.44 3.51
CA ASP A 103 -18.05 37.24 4.35
C ASP A 103 -17.22 36.02 3.88
N SER A 104 -16.14 36.25 3.12
CA SER A 104 -15.33 35.18 2.50
C SER A 104 -14.88 34.04 3.44
N GLY A 105 -14.49 34.36 4.69
CA GLY A 105 -14.13 33.34 5.69
C GLY A 105 -15.31 32.50 6.17
N ARG A 106 -16.51 33.10 6.29
CA ARG A 106 -17.74 32.38 6.66
C ARG A 106 -18.21 31.49 5.53
N ILE A 107 -18.12 31.98 4.29
CA ILE A 107 -18.43 31.24 3.07
C ILE A 107 -17.56 29.98 2.97
N ILE A 108 -16.24 30.11 3.12
CA ILE A 108 -15.30 28.98 3.07
C ILE A 108 -15.65 27.94 4.14
N THR A 109 -15.90 28.39 5.38
CA THR A 109 -16.26 27.49 6.49
C THR A 109 -17.58 26.74 6.21
N GLN A 110 -18.56 27.41 5.59
CA GLN A 110 -19.81 26.77 5.19
C GLN A 110 -19.62 25.76 4.06
N VAL A 111 -18.77 26.06 3.07
CA VAL A 111 -18.44 25.12 1.99
C VAL A 111 -17.85 23.84 2.56
N HIS A 112 -16.80 23.93 3.38
CA HIS A 112 -16.16 22.74 3.98
C HIS A 112 -17.15 21.93 4.81
N ARG A 113 -17.97 22.58 5.63
CA ARG A 113 -19.00 21.89 6.43
C ARG A 113 -20.00 21.14 5.54
N HIS A 114 -20.55 21.79 4.53
CA HIS A 114 -21.54 21.16 3.66
C HIS A 114 -20.94 20.09 2.74
N GLN A 115 -19.67 20.21 2.36
CA GLN A 115 -18.93 19.15 1.67
C GLN A 115 -18.71 17.93 2.56
N ALA A 116 -18.36 18.13 3.84
CA ALA A 116 -18.24 17.04 4.80
C ALA A 116 -19.59 16.33 5.02
N GLU A 117 -20.69 17.07 5.13
CA GLU A 117 -22.05 16.50 5.24
C GLU A 117 -22.43 15.68 3.99
N LEU A 118 -22.13 16.20 2.80
CA LEU A 118 -22.31 15.51 1.50
C LEU A 118 -21.54 14.19 1.47
N LEU A 119 -20.26 14.20 1.83
CA LEU A 119 -19.41 13.02 1.87
C LEU A 119 -19.89 11.99 2.91
N ASN A 120 -20.38 12.45 4.06
CA ASN A 120 -20.97 11.58 5.07
C ASN A 120 -22.24 10.91 4.56
N ALA A 121 -23.13 11.64 3.88
CA ALA A 121 -24.32 11.06 3.27
C ALA A 121 -23.98 10.00 2.21
N ILE A 122 -22.98 10.27 1.35
CA ILE A 122 -22.45 9.29 0.39
C ILE A 122 -21.88 8.08 1.13
N HIS A 123 -21.14 8.30 2.23
CA HIS A 123 -20.55 7.23 3.03
C HIS A 123 -21.60 6.30 3.64
N LEU A 124 -22.73 6.84 4.12
CA LEU A 124 -23.84 6.04 4.65
C LEU A 124 -24.47 5.11 3.59
N VAL A 125 -24.59 5.57 2.35
CA VAL A 125 -25.07 4.70 1.25
C VAL A 125 -24.00 3.68 0.88
N TYR A 126 -22.74 4.11 0.84
CA TYR A 126 -21.61 3.27 0.55
C TYR A 126 -21.39 2.18 1.62
N SER A 127 -21.68 2.45 2.90
CA SER A 127 -21.51 1.48 3.98
C SER A 127 -22.41 0.25 3.80
N GLU A 128 -23.62 0.43 3.24
CA GLU A 128 -24.58 -0.64 2.95
C GLU A 128 -24.15 -1.55 1.77
N MET A 129 -23.16 -1.13 0.96
CA MET A 129 -22.67 -1.93 -0.16
C MET A 129 -21.81 -3.12 0.33
N ASP A 130 -21.91 -4.27 -0.36
CA ASP A 130 -21.10 -5.45 -0.04
C ASP A 130 -19.60 -5.13 -0.13
N SER A 131 -18.84 -5.61 0.87
CA SER A 131 -17.38 -5.58 0.92
C SER A 131 -16.68 -6.04 -0.35
N VAL A 132 -17.24 -7.00 -1.10
CA VAL A 132 -16.63 -7.52 -2.34
C VAL A 132 -16.66 -6.48 -3.47
N LEU A 133 -17.61 -5.55 -3.43
CA LEU A 133 -17.75 -4.48 -4.43
C LEU A 133 -16.89 -3.25 -4.10
N LYS A 134 -16.27 -3.22 -2.91
CA LYS A 134 -15.49 -2.08 -2.40
C LYS A 134 -14.02 -2.21 -2.78
N CYS A 135 -13.42 -1.12 -3.22
CA CYS A 135 -12.01 -1.02 -3.52
C CYS A 135 -11.16 -1.10 -2.24
N SER A 136 -10.07 -1.87 -2.33
CA SER A 136 -9.20 -2.12 -1.18
C SER A 136 -8.45 -0.86 -0.73
N ARG A 137 -8.62 -0.54 0.55
CA ARG A 137 -7.92 0.53 1.28
C ARG A 137 -6.72 0.01 2.09
N GLY A 138 -6.21 -1.16 1.74
CA GLY A 138 -5.13 -1.84 2.49
C GLY A 138 -3.84 -1.01 2.64
N TYR A 139 -3.60 0.00 1.80
CA TYR A 139 -2.46 0.92 1.93
C TYR A 139 -2.54 1.80 3.18
N ARG A 140 -3.73 2.02 3.77
CA ARG A 140 -3.88 2.83 5.00
C ARG A 140 -3.17 2.21 6.21
N ARG A 141 -2.83 0.91 6.18
CA ARG A 141 -2.09 0.26 7.28
C ARG A 141 -0.66 0.79 7.46
N PHE A 142 -0.10 1.45 6.43
CA PHE A 142 1.26 2.02 6.44
C PHE A 142 1.29 3.49 6.86
N LEU A 143 0.11 4.09 7.07
CA LEU A 143 -0.04 5.42 7.63
C LEU A 143 0.20 5.39 9.15
N GLN A 144 0.49 6.56 9.73
CA GLN A 144 0.56 6.71 11.18
C GLN A 144 -0.83 6.50 11.81
N SER A 145 -0.86 6.22 13.10
CA SER A 145 -2.10 5.87 13.79
C SER A 145 -3.14 6.99 13.70
N GLU A 146 -2.73 8.25 13.84
CA GLU A 146 -3.62 9.41 13.77
C GLU A 146 -4.24 9.55 12.37
N ASP A 147 -3.41 9.56 11.31
CA ASP A 147 -3.88 9.69 9.92
C ASP A 147 -4.80 8.52 9.51
N ARG A 148 -4.48 7.32 10.00
CA ARG A 148 -5.27 6.12 9.74
C ARG A 148 -6.64 6.20 10.42
N GLU A 149 -6.71 6.75 11.63
CA GLU A 149 -7.96 6.96 12.35
C GLU A 149 -8.83 8.04 11.71
N GLU A 150 -8.23 9.11 11.18
CA GLU A 150 -8.97 10.14 10.44
C GLU A 150 -9.59 9.54 9.17
N LEU A 151 -8.80 8.83 8.37
CA LEU A 151 -9.27 8.27 7.10
C LEU A 151 -10.23 7.08 7.28
N SER A 152 -10.20 6.38 8.43
CA SER A 152 -11.08 5.23 8.68
C SER A 152 -12.54 5.60 8.90
N GLN A 153 -12.83 6.87 9.23
CA GLN A 153 -14.17 7.35 9.55
C GLN A 153 -15.07 7.60 8.33
N GLY A 154 -14.52 7.51 7.11
CA GLY A 154 -15.29 7.63 5.87
C GLY A 154 -14.51 8.30 4.74
N PHE A 155 -15.22 9.10 3.95
CA PHE A 155 -14.63 9.94 2.91
C PHE A 155 -14.21 11.28 3.54
N SER A 156 -12.90 11.59 3.49
CA SER A 156 -12.34 12.81 4.08
C SER A 156 -12.56 14.03 3.18
N GLU A 157 -13.08 15.11 3.77
CA GLU A 157 -13.25 16.39 3.08
C GLU A 157 -11.91 16.97 2.63
N THR A 158 -10.86 16.84 3.44
CA THR A 158 -9.50 17.29 3.10
C THR A 158 -8.99 16.65 1.80
N ILE A 159 -9.28 15.37 1.59
CA ILE A 159 -8.93 14.65 0.36
C ILE A 159 -9.73 15.21 -0.83
N LEU A 160 -11.04 15.44 -0.66
CA LEU A 160 -11.86 16.02 -1.71
C LEU A 160 -11.40 17.44 -2.08
N PHE A 161 -11.10 18.27 -1.08
CA PHE A 161 -10.61 19.63 -1.29
C PHE A 161 -9.30 19.63 -2.08
N ALA A 162 -8.36 18.74 -1.74
CA ALA A 162 -7.12 18.57 -2.47
C ALA A 162 -7.38 18.20 -3.95
N ALA A 163 -8.30 17.27 -4.22
CA ALA A 163 -8.67 16.91 -5.59
C ALA A 163 -9.30 18.09 -6.34
N GLN A 164 -10.17 18.86 -5.70
CA GLN A 164 -10.81 20.03 -6.30
C GLN A 164 -9.83 21.17 -6.59
N ALA A 165 -8.80 21.34 -5.77
CA ALA A 165 -7.72 22.29 -5.99
C ALA A 165 -6.83 21.84 -7.16
N LEU A 166 -6.34 20.60 -7.13
CA LEU A 166 -5.44 20.05 -8.15
C LEU A 166 -6.11 19.96 -9.53
N SER A 167 -7.38 19.56 -9.60
CA SER A 167 -8.14 19.49 -10.87
C SER A 167 -8.30 20.85 -11.55
N ARG A 168 -8.25 21.94 -10.78
CA ARG A 168 -8.31 23.33 -11.28
C ARG A 168 -6.93 23.95 -11.54
N GLY A 169 -5.86 23.16 -11.41
CA GLY A 169 -4.49 23.60 -11.67
C GLY A 169 -3.84 24.35 -10.50
N PHE A 170 -4.43 24.32 -9.30
CA PHE A 170 -3.76 24.85 -8.11
C PHE A 170 -2.67 23.88 -7.64
N GLN A 171 -1.59 24.43 -7.10
CA GLN A 171 -0.52 23.66 -6.49
C GLN A 171 -0.75 23.52 -4.99
N ILE A 172 -0.51 22.32 -4.47
CA ILE A 172 -0.56 22.07 -3.03
C ILE A 172 0.84 22.17 -2.46
N ARG A 173 0.98 22.97 -1.39
CA ARG A 173 2.27 23.22 -0.76
C ARG A 173 2.89 21.95 -0.20
N GLY A 174 4.18 21.73 -0.47
CA GLY A 174 4.95 20.57 -0.03
C GLY A 174 4.89 19.35 -0.94
N ILE A 175 4.01 19.36 -1.97
CA ILE A 175 3.90 18.31 -2.99
C ILE A 175 3.83 18.90 -4.40
N GLU A 176 4.33 20.12 -4.61
CA GLU A 176 4.21 20.87 -5.86
C GLU A 176 4.76 20.10 -7.07
N HIS A 177 5.84 19.34 -6.87
CA HIS A 177 6.47 18.52 -7.90
C HIS A 177 5.60 17.34 -8.38
N TYR A 178 4.61 16.92 -7.60
CA TYR A 178 3.70 15.82 -7.95
C TYR A 178 2.38 16.32 -8.56
N THR A 179 2.24 17.63 -8.80
CA THR A 179 0.99 18.23 -9.30
C THR A 179 0.54 17.59 -10.62
N GLU A 180 1.46 17.35 -11.56
CA GLU A 180 1.12 16.73 -12.86
C GLU A 180 0.63 15.29 -12.71
N GLU A 181 1.29 14.50 -11.84
CA GLU A 181 0.92 13.10 -11.58
C GLU A 181 -0.44 13.00 -10.90
N LEU A 182 -0.74 13.92 -9.97
CA LEU A 182 -2.00 13.93 -9.22
C LEU A 182 -3.17 14.57 -9.99
N HIS A 183 -2.90 15.35 -11.03
CA HIS A 183 -3.93 16.08 -11.77
C HIS A 183 -4.97 15.16 -12.43
N GLY A 184 -4.53 14.09 -13.10
CA GLY A 184 -5.42 13.12 -13.75
C GLY A 184 -6.34 12.39 -12.75
N PRO A 185 -5.81 11.77 -11.68
CA PRO A 185 -6.61 11.18 -10.61
C PRO A 185 -7.57 12.18 -9.94
N ALA A 186 -7.13 13.43 -9.73
CA ALA A 186 -7.97 14.48 -9.16
C ALA A 186 -9.18 14.83 -10.04
N GLN A 187 -8.97 14.94 -11.36
CA GLN A 187 -10.04 15.19 -12.32
C GLN A 187 -11.05 14.03 -12.35
N ARG A 188 -10.56 12.78 -12.35
CA ARG A 188 -11.43 11.59 -12.30
C ARG A 188 -12.31 11.60 -11.06
N LEU A 189 -11.73 11.85 -9.89
CA LEU A 189 -12.50 11.93 -8.64
C LEU A 189 -13.57 13.04 -8.68
N CYS A 190 -13.22 14.23 -9.19
CA CYS A 190 -14.20 15.30 -9.31
C CYS A 190 -15.33 14.95 -10.30
N ALA A 191 -15.00 14.30 -11.42
CA ALA A 191 -15.97 13.89 -12.43
C ALA A 191 -16.92 12.80 -11.92
N THR A 192 -16.40 11.77 -11.22
CA THR A 192 -17.23 10.71 -10.64
C THR A 192 -18.10 11.22 -9.50
N LEU A 193 -17.63 12.19 -8.70
CA LEU A 193 -18.45 12.86 -7.70
C LEU A 193 -19.61 13.63 -8.35
N GLU A 194 -19.37 14.34 -9.45
CA GLU A 194 -20.42 15.07 -10.16
C GLU A 194 -21.46 14.12 -10.78
N ALA A 195 -21.00 13.01 -11.37
CA ALA A 195 -21.88 11.95 -11.88
C ALA A 195 -22.73 11.33 -10.75
N LEU A 196 -22.13 11.09 -9.58
CA LEU A 196 -22.82 10.60 -8.40
C LEU A 196 -23.93 11.57 -7.97
N ARG A 197 -23.62 12.86 -7.87
CA ARG A 197 -24.59 13.91 -7.53
C ARG A 197 -25.75 13.93 -8.54
N TYR A 198 -25.46 13.86 -9.83
CA TYR A 198 -26.47 13.82 -10.88
C TYR A 198 -27.41 12.62 -10.74
N VAL A 199 -26.86 11.41 -10.59
CA VAL A 199 -27.65 10.17 -10.48
C VAL A 199 -28.52 10.19 -9.22
N PHE A 200 -27.99 10.66 -8.09
CA PHE A 200 -28.77 10.77 -6.86
C PHE A 200 -29.91 11.78 -6.98
N HIS A 201 -29.66 12.96 -7.58
CA HIS A 201 -30.72 13.94 -7.83
C HIS A 201 -31.81 13.40 -8.76
N HIS A 202 -31.40 12.76 -9.85
CA HIS A 202 -32.34 12.20 -10.82
C HIS A 202 -33.21 11.11 -10.16
N ARG A 203 -32.61 10.22 -9.38
CA ARG A 203 -33.35 9.20 -8.63
C ARG A 203 -34.31 9.77 -7.60
N LEU A 204 -33.91 10.81 -6.87
CA LEU A 204 -34.79 11.48 -5.92
C LEU A 204 -36.02 12.10 -6.60
N ALA A 205 -35.85 12.64 -7.79
CA ALA A 205 -36.94 13.22 -8.58
C ALA A 205 -37.89 12.14 -9.12
N GLU A 206 -37.36 11.04 -9.65
CA GLU A 206 -38.17 9.97 -10.25
C GLU A 206 -38.81 9.03 -9.21
N TYR A 207 -38.11 8.75 -8.10
CA TYR A 207 -38.54 7.77 -7.10
C TYR A 207 -38.37 8.28 -5.66
N PRO A 208 -39.11 9.31 -5.23
CA PRO A 208 -38.96 9.93 -3.91
C PRO A 208 -39.26 9.01 -2.72
N ASN A 209 -39.93 7.86 -2.96
CA ASN A 209 -40.27 6.87 -1.94
C ASN A 209 -39.52 5.53 -2.11
N SER A 210 -38.56 5.45 -3.04
CA SER A 210 -37.79 4.21 -3.19
C SER A 210 -36.87 4.00 -2.00
N ILE A 211 -36.99 2.82 -1.37
CA ILE A 211 -36.13 2.38 -0.26
C ILE A 211 -34.87 1.68 -0.82
N SER A 212 -34.87 1.24 -2.08
CA SER A 212 -33.77 0.45 -2.65
C SER A 212 -32.67 1.32 -3.25
N LEU A 213 -31.49 1.26 -2.63
CA LEU A 213 -30.28 1.98 -3.04
C LEU A 213 -29.38 1.15 -3.97
N VAL A 214 -29.77 -0.09 -4.30
CA VAL A 214 -28.96 -1.03 -5.09
C VAL A 214 -28.61 -0.48 -6.49
N GLY A 215 -29.52 0.26 -7.13
CA GLY A 215 -29.21 0.84 -8.45
C GLY A 215 -28.29 2.07 -8.40
N LEU A 216 -27.86 2.51 -7.21
CA LEU A 216 -26.77 3.49 -7.05
C LEU A 216 -25.39 2.82 -7.00
N PHE A 217 -25.32 1.50 -6.83
CA PHE A 217 -24.05 0.79 -6.64
C PHE A 217 -23.10 0.93 -7.82
N PRO A 218 -23.52 0.86 -9.10
CA PRO A 218 -22.58 1.02 -10.22
C PRO A 218 -21.84 2.37 -10.19
N VAL A 219 -22.57 3.49 -9.99
CA VAL A 219 -21.96 4.82 -9.91
C VAL A 219 -21.14 5.02 -8.62
N LEU A 220 -21.53 4.36 -7.53
CA LEU A 220 -20.75 4.35 -6.28
C LEU A 220 -19.46 3.56 -6.42
N MET A 221 -19.43 2.48 -7.20
CA MET A 221 -18.22 1.72 -7.48
C MET A 221 -17.23 2.55 -8.30
N ASP A 222 -17.70 3.28 -9.32
CA ASP A 222 -16.87 4.19 -10.11
C ASP A 222 -16.29 5.32 -9.23
N PHE A 223 -17.12 5.89 -8.36
CA PHE A 223 -16.68 6.88 -7.38
C PHE A 223 -15.66 6.30 -6.40
N ASP A 224 -15.90 5.12 -5.84
CA ASP A 224 -15.00 4.46 -4.89
C ASP A 224 -13.64 4.14 -5.51
N GLN A 225 -13.62 3.65 -6.75
CA GLN A 225 -12.40 3.39 -7.49
C GLN A 225 -11.60 4.68 -7.72
N ALA A 226 -12.25 5.76 -8.16
CA ALA A 226 -11.60 7.06 -8.35
C ALA A 226 -11.12 7.67 -7.02
N TRP A 227 -11.88 7.50 -5.95
CA TRP A 227 -11.50 7.93 -4.60
C TRP A 227 -10.26 7.21 -4.12
N VAL A 228 -10.26 5.88 -4.15
CA VAL A 228 -9.13 5.05 -3.70
C VAL A 228 -7.88 5.32 -4.53
N GLU A 229 -8.03 5.54 -5.84
CA GLU A 229 -6.92 5.90 -6.72
C GLU A 229 -6.29 7.24 -6.31
N PHE A 230 -7.09 8.30 -6.17
CA PHE A 230 -6.59 9.62 -5.79
C PHE A 230 -6.05 9.64 -4.35
N GLU A 231 -6.79 9.09 -3.38
CA GLU A 231 -6.39 9.02 -1.98
C GLU A 231 -5.06 8.27 -1.82
N ARG A 232 -4.90 7.13 -2.50
CA ARG A 232 -3.63 6.39 -2.48
C ARG A 232 -2.50 7.22 -3.08
N ALA A 233 -2.74 7.88 -4.21
CA ALA A 233 -1.73 8.69 -4.88
C ALA A 233 -1.27 9.84 -3.98
N ILE A 234 -2.20 10.63 -3.43
CA ILE A 234 -1.85 11.75 -2.56
C ILE A 234 -1.20 11.28 -1.25
N CYS A 235 -1.71 10.22 -0.61
CA CYS A 235 -1.06 9.64 0.56
C CYS A 235 0.35 9.12 0.24
N ASN A 236 0.57 8.55 -0.94
CA ASN A 236 1.91 8.15 -1.35
C ASN A 236 2.86 9.34 -1.48
N THR A 237 2.41 10.47 -2.04
CA THR A 237 3.23 11.69 -2.17
C THR A 237 3.61 12.30 -0.81
N TYR A 238 2.71 12.25 0.18
CA TYR A 238 3.00 12.78 1.52
C TYR A 238 3.81 11.84 2.41
N PHE A 239 3.59 10.53 2.31
CA PHE A 239 4.09 9.57 3.29
C PHE A 239 5.09 8.54 2.72
N ASN A 240 5.43 8.63 1.42
CA ASN A 240 6.27 7.67 0.70
C ASN A 240 5.83 6.22 0.95
N ILE A 241 4.52 5.98 0.88
CA ILE A 241 3.91 4.68 1.20
C ILE A 241 4.49 3.58 0.32
N ASN A 242 4.76 3.85 -0.95
CA ASN A 242 5.36 2.91 -1.89
C ASN A 242 6.78 2.51 -1.47
N GLU A 243 7.58 3.43 -0.93
CA GLU A 243 8.92 3.12 -0.42
C GLU A 243 8.84 2.24 0.83
N ARG A 244 7.87 2.51 1.74
CA ARG A 244 7.63 1.67 2.91
C ARG A 244 7.11 0.28 2.54
N LEU A 245 6.20 0.22 1.58
CA LEU A 245 5.67 -1.02 0.99
C LEU A 245 6.80 -1.87 0.38
N SER A 246 7.67 -1.26 -0.41
CA SER A 246 8.85 -1.91 -0.98
C SER A 246 9.78 -2.42 0.13
N ARG A 247 10.11 -1.60 1.12
CA ARG A 247 10.97 -2.02 2.24
C ARG A 247 10.37 -3.14 3.07
N GLU A 248 9.06 -3.16 3.26
CA GLU A 248 8.39 -4.24 4.01
C GLU A 248 8.32 -5.53 3.21
N LYS A 249 8.09 -5.44 1.90
CA LYS A 249 8.23 -6.56 0.97
C LYS A 249 9.66 -7.12 0.99
N ASP A 250 10.66 -6.27 0.89
CA ASP A 250 12.09 -6.66 0.94
C ASP A 250 12.43 -7.33 2.29
N ARG A 251 11.87 -6.83 3.41
CA ARG A 251 12.06 -7.43 4.75
C ARG A 251 11.37 -8.77 4.88
N GLU A 252 10.18 -8.92 4.33
CA GLU A 252 9.42 -10.17 4.35
C GLU A 252 10.14 -11.24 3.50
N GLU A 253 10.57 -10.88 2.28
CA GLU A 253 11.41 -11.74 1.43
C GLU A 253 12.71 -12.10 2.15
N MET A 254 13.40 -11.14 2.77
CA MET A 254 14.63 -11.42 3.54
C MET A 254 14.39 -12.39 4.72
N ARG A 255 13.26 -12.30 5.41
CA ARG A 255 12.90 -13.23 6.49
C ARG A 255 12.65 -14.63 5.94
N GLU A 256 11.89 -14.75 4.86
CA GLU A 256 11.64 -16.02 4.19
C GLU A 256 12.96 -16.70 3.78
N TRP A 257 13.88 -15.95 3.19
CA TRP A 257 15.18 -16.48 2.79
C TRP A 257 16.08 -16.82 3.98
N SER A 258 15.96 -16.13 5.11
CA SER A 258 16.66 -16.52 6.34
C SER A 258 16.19 -17.88 6.85
N LEU A 259 14.88 -18.16 6.79
CA LEU A 259 14.33 -19.46 7.17
C LEU A 259 14.89 -20.58 6.28
N TRP A 260 15.03 -20.34 4.98
CA TRP A 260 15.68 -21.27 4.06
C TRP A 260 17.14 -21.53 4.42
N VAL A 261 17.92 -20.50 4.76
CA VAL A 261 19.31 -20.66 5.20
C VAL A 261 19.38 -21.53 6.44
N ASP A 262 18.58 -21.24 7.46
CA ASP A 262 18.61 -21.99 8.73
C ASP A 262 18.19 -23.45 8.55
N LEU A 263 17.13 -23.69 7.76
CA LEU A 263 16.66 -25.03 7.40
C LEU A 263 17.71 -25.83 6.61
N MET A 264 18.37 -25.20 5.64
CA MET A 264 19.42 -25.86 4.86
C MET A 264 20.66 -26.12 5.70
N CYS A 265 21.02 -25.23 6.64
CA CYS A 265 22.14 -25.47 7.55
C CYS A 265 21.88 -26.71 8.42
N SER A 266 20.70 -26.81 9.05
CA SER A 266 20.37 -28.00 9.86
C SER A 266 20.28 -29.25 9.01
N THR A 267 19.65 -29.17 7.84
CA THR A 267 19.53 -30.31 6.93
C THR A 267 20.89 -30.81 6.44
N LEU A 268 21.83 -29.92 6.16
CA LEU A 268 23.17 -30.29 5.72
C LEU A 268 23.92 -31.09 6.79
N VAL A 269 23.80 -30.67 8.06
CA VAL A 269 24.36 -31.42 9.20
C VAL A 269 23.75 -32.82 9.26
N ASP A 270 22.40 -32.92 9.22
CA ASP A 270 21.69 -34.20 9.28
C ASP A 270 22.09 -35.15 8.12
N MET A 271 22.25 -34.60 6.90
CA MET A 271 22.65 -35.38 5.72
C MET A 271 24.05 -35.96 5.84
N VAL A 272 24.98 -35.18 6.40
CA VAL A 272 26.36 -35.63 6.62
C VAL A 272 26.42 -36.67 7.75
N GLU A 273 25.73 -36.44 8.86
CA GLU A 273 25.65 -37.40 9.97
C GLU A 273 25.03 -38.73 9.54
N ALA A 274 23.98 -38.67 8.72
CA ALA A 274 23.34 -39.84 8.12
C ALA A 274 24.17 -40.49 6.99
N LYS A 275 25.35 -39.93 6.65
CA LYS A 275 26.22 -40.37 5.56
C LYS A 275 25.52 -40.44 4.19
N LEU A 276 24.51 -39.58 3.98
CA LEU A 276 23.86 -39.42 2.69
C LEU A 276 24.75 -38.62 1.72
N ILE A 277 25.57 -37.72 2.27
CA ILE A 277 26.61 -36.96 1.55
C ILE A 277 27.89 -36.99 2.38
N SER A 278 29.04 -37.04 1.73
CA SER A 278 30.35 -36.98 2.40
C SER A 278 30.74 -35.54 2.75
N CYS A 279 31.50 -35.36 3.85
CA CYS A 279 32.06 -34.05 4.19
C CYS A 279 32.92 -33.46 3.05
N ASP A 280 33.63 -34.32 2.33
CA ASP A 280 34.51 -33.90 1.24
C ASP A 280 33.70 -33.33 0.06
N ALA A 281 32.57 -33.95 -0.28
CA ALA A 281 31.66 -33.42 -1.30
C ALA A 281 31.13 -32.02 -0.93
N VAL A 282 30.89 -31.76 0.36
CA VAL A 282 30.47 -30.43 0.83
C VAL A 282 31.63 -29.41 0.73
N LYS A 283 32.85 -29.79 1.14
CA LYS A 283 34.04 -28.92 1.09
C LYS A 283 34.45 -28.59 -0.35
N GLU A 284 34.36 -29.56 -1.23
CA GLU A 284 34.67 -29.41 -2.66
C GLU A 284 33.53 -28.75 -3.45
N CYS A 285 32.39 -28.46 -2.79
CA CYS A 285 31.19 -27.91 -3.42
C CYS A 285 30.73 -28.77 -4.61
N ASP A 286 30.66 -30.09 -4.41
CA ASP A 286 30.22 -31.04 -5.43
C ASP A 286 28.82 -30.68 -5.97
N PRO A 287 28.59 -30.75 -7.30
CA PRO A 287 27.30 -30.41 -7.90
C PRO A 287 26.10 -31.15 -7.30
N THR A 288 26.30 -32.38 -6.81
CA THR A 288 25.27 -33.19 -6.17
C THR A 288 24.71 -32.50 -4.93
N VAL A 289 25.56 -31.79 -4.16
CA VAL A 289 25.13 -31.04 -2.97
C VAL A 289 24.16 -29.92 -3.34
N PHE A 290 24.37 -29.26 -4.48
CA PHE A 290 23.50 -28.17 -4.94
C PHE A 290 22.08 -28.62 -5.26
N PHE A 291 21.89 -29.87 -5.73
CA PHE A 291 20.57 -30.43 -5.95
C PHE A 291 20.00 -31.12 -4.72
N ALA A 292 20.83 -31.90 -4.03
CA ALA A 292 20.41 -32.72 -2.90
C ALA A 292 19.95 -31.90 -1.71
N LEU A 293 20.71 -30.86 -1.35
CA LEU A 293 20.46 -30.09 -0.13
C LEU A 293 19.09 -29.38 -0.17
N PRO A 294 18.75 -28.59 -1.21
CA PRO A 294 17.41 -28.01 -1.33
C PRO A 294 16.27 -29.02 -1.27
N ARG A 295 16.41 -30.15 -1.98
CA ARG A 295 15.39 -31.20 -2.05
C ARG A 295 15.18 -31.86 -0.69
N MET A 296 16.27 -32.17 0.00
CA MET A 296 16.24 -32.72 1.36
C MET A 296 15.70 -31.71 2.37
N SER A 297 16.00 -30.42 2.22
CA SER A 297 15.45 -29.37 3.09
C SER A 297 13.94 -29.27 2.97
N LEU A 298 13.39 -29.34 1.75
CA LEU A 298 11.95 -29.41 1.57
C LEU A 298 11.37 -30.67 2.24
N LEU A 299 11.98 -31.84 2.05
CA LEU A 299 11.52 -33.07 2.69
C LEU A 299 11.53 -32.96 4.23
N ASN A 300 12.62 -32.44 4.82
CA ASN A 300 12.75 -32.25 6.27
C ASN A 300 11.73 -31.25 6.81
N LEU A 301 11.46 -30.16 6.08
CA LEU A 301 10.43 -29.20 6.44
C LEU A 301 9.05 -29.87 6.49
N LEU A 302 8.74 -30.69 5.48
CA LEU A 302 7.47 -31.40 5.37
C LEU A 302 7.29 -32.48 6.45
N LEU A 303 8.37 -33.13 6.88
CA LEU A 303 8.33 -34.17 7.91
C LEU A 303 8.30 -33.61 9.34
N ASN A 304 9.00 -32.49 9.61
CA ASN A 304 9.25 -32.03 10.98
C ASN A 304 8.47 -30.76 11.36
N GLN A 305 8.00 -29.95 10.40
CA GLN A 305 7.43 -28.63 10.67
C GLN A 305 6.27 -28.28 9.72
N HIS A 306 5.17 -29.03 9.80
CA HIS A 306 3.96 -28.78 9.00
C HIS A 306 3.48 -27.31 9.07
N ASP A 307 3.57 -26.65 10.24
CA ASP A 307 3.17 -25.25 10.40
C ASP A 307 4.11 -24.25 9.71
N SER A 308 5.41 -24.55 9.59
CA SER A 308 6.40 -23.65 8.96
C SER A 308 6.26 -23.59 7.44
N THR A 309 5.63 -24.60 6.82
CA THR A 309 5.36 -24.60 5.37
C THR A 309 4.45 -23.45 4.94
N THR A 310 3.54 -23.01 5.83
CA THR A 310 2.64 -21.86 5.59
C THR A 310 3.37 -20.52 5.62
N LYS A 311 4.59 -20.47 6.17
CA LYS A 311 5.40 -19.25 6.29
C LYS A 311 6.30 -18.99 5.08
N LEU A 312 6.45 -19.97 4.18
CA LEU A 312 7.24 -19.82 2.95
C LEU A 312 6.30 -19.51 1.78
N LYS A 313 6.22 -18.24 1.37
CA LYS A 313 5.43 -17.81 0.20
C LYS A 313 5.87 -18.51 -1.07
N ALA A 314 7.15 -18.82 -1.25
CA ALA A 314 7.68 -19.59 -2.39
C ALA A 314 6.97 -20.95 -2.55
N LEU A 315 6.48 -21.52 -1.45
CA LEU A 315 5.76 -22.79 -1.43
C LEU A 315 4.24 -22.63 -1.55
N SER A 316 3.69 -21.44 -1.36
CA SER A 316 2.24 -21.19 -1.39
C SER A 316 1.59 -21.53 -2.74
N SER A 317 2.28 -21.23 -3.84
CA SER A 317 1.87 -21.56 -5.21
C SER A 317 1.84 -23.07 -5.49
N HIS A 318 2.47 -23.87 -4.62
CA HIS A 318 2.56 -25.32 -4.70
C HIS A 318 1.72 -26.03 -3.61
N SER A 319 0.80 -25.32 -2.96
CA SER A 319 0.00 -25.84 -1.82
C SER A 319 -0.71 -27.17 -2.10
N ALA A 320 -1.28 -27.34 -3.30
CA ALA A 320 -1.92 -28.59 -3.71
C ALA A 320 -0.91 -29.75 -3.81
N SER A 321 0.23 -29.51 -4.47
CA SER A 321 1.32 -30.48 -4.60
C SER A 321 1.91 -30.86 -3.24
N ILE A 322 2.11 -29.88 -2.36
CA ILE A 322 2.60 -30.09 -0.99
C ILE A 322 1.63 -30.96 -0.20
N THR A 323 0.33 -30.68 -0.28
CA THR A 323 -0.70 -31.49 0.38
C THR A 323 -0.68 -32.93 -0.13
N GLN A 324 -0.45 -33.13 -1.43
CA GLN A 324 -0.31 -34.45 -2.02
C GLN A 324 0.95 -35.17 -1.54
N ILE A 325 2.10 -34.49 -1.52
CA ILE A 325 3.36 -35.04 -0.99
C ILE A 325 3.17 -35.47 0.46
N LEU A 326 2.57 -34.62 1.31
CA LEU A 326 2.34 -34.93 2.72
C LEU A 326 1.48 -36.19 2.90
N ARG A 327 0.42 -36.34 2.11
CA ARG A 327 -0.43 -37.54 2.12
C ARG A 327 0.38 -38.77 1.74
N SER A 328 1.18 -38.69 0.68
CA SER A 328 2.00 -39.81 0.22
C SER A 328 3.13 -40.14 1.20
N LEU A 329 3.75 -39.15 1.83
CA LEU A 329 4.78 -39.33 2.87
C LEU A 329 4.22 -40.05 4.11
N SER A 330 2.98 -39.74 4.51
CA SER A 330 2.33 -40.39 5.65
C SER A 330 2.07 -41.90 5.44
N ALA A 331 2.06 -42.35 4.18
CA ALA A 331 1.86 -43.74 3.81
C ALA A 331 3.16 -44.53 3.65
N LEU A 332 4.34 -43.88 3.73
CA LEU A 332 5.63 -44.55 3.55
C LEU A 332 6.07 -45.28 4.81
N SER A 333 6.63 -46.47 4.63
CA SER A 333 7.36 -47.18 5.66
C SER A 333 8.78 -46.60 5.87
N VAL A 334 9.40 -46.93 7.01
CA VAL A 334 10.78 -46.52 7.34
C VAL A 334 11.81 -46.87 6.25
N PRO A 335 11.85 -48.09 5.67
CA PRO A 335 12.80 -48.41 4.61
C PRO A 335 12.54 -47.61 3.33
N GLU A 336 11.27 -47.40 2.95
CA GLU A 336 10.93 -46.60 1.77
C GLU A 336 11.31 -45.12 1.95
N SER A 337 11.18 -44.59 3.17
CA SER A 337 11.66 -43.25 3.53
C SER A 337 13.19 -43.14 3.37
N SER A 338 13.94 -44.18 3.75
CA SER A 338 15.39 -44.22 3.55
C SER A 338 15.76 -44.22 2.06
N ILE A 339 15.05 -45.02 1.25
CA ILE A 339 15.26 -45.06 -0.22
C ILE A 339 14.99 -43.68 -0.84
N LEU A 340 13.90 -43.03 -0.45
CA LEU A 340 13.56 -41.68 -0.92
C LEU A 340 14.68 -40.68 -0.61
N LYS A 341 15.21 -40.68 0.61
CA LYS A 341 16.31 -39.79 1.01
C LYS A 341 17.55 -40.03 0.15
N THR A 342 17.89 -41.29 -0.12
CA THR A 342 19.01 -41.65 -0.99
C THR A 342 18.80 -41.13 -2.42
N TRP A 343 17.60 -41.27 -3.00
CA TRP A 343 17.30 -40.75 -4.33
C TRP A 343 17.40 -39.23 -4.41
N LEU A 344 16.88 -38.52 -3.41
CA LEU A 344 16.98 -37.06 -3.35
C LEU A 344 18.45 -36.59 -3.26
N CYS A 345 19.34 -37.42 -2.71
CA CYS A 345 20.77 -37.17 -2.60
C CYS A 345 21.60 -37.63 -3.82
N GLY A 346 20.96 -38.02 -4.93
CA GLY A 346 21.66 -38.42 -6.16
C GLY A 346 21.93 -39.93 -6.29
N GLY A 347 21.29 -40.76 -5.47
CA GLY A 347 21.31 -42.22 -5.64
C GLY A 347 20.52 -42.71 -6.86
N GLU A 348 20.74 -43.96 -7.25
CA GLU A 348 20.07 -44.59 -8.39
C GLU A 348 18.55 -44.67 -8.19
N VAL A 349 17.79 -44.17 -9.17
CA VAL A 349 16.33 -44.12 -9.15
C VAL A 349 15.74 -45.35 -9.82
N ASP A 350 14.88 -46.07 -9.09
CA ASP A 350 14.14 -47.22 -9.59
C ASP A 350 12.67 -46.85 -9.84
N SER A 351 12.30 -46.62 -11.10
CA SER A 351 10.93 -46.27 -11.49
C SER A 351 9.86 -47.31 -11.13
N THR A 352 10.23 -48.53 -10.73
CA THR A 352 9.29 -49.58 -10.32
C THR A 352 8.63 -49.26 -8.96
N LEU A 353 9.28 -48.47 -8.10
CA LEU A 353 8.72 -48.01 -6.83
C LEU A 353 7.85 -46.75 -7.05
N ALA A 354 6.71 -46.94 -7.69
CA ALA A 354 5.85 -45.86 -8.20
C ALA A 354 5.52 -44.76 -7.16
N ASN A 355 5.24 -45.14 -5.91
CA ASN A 355 4.92 -44.19 -4.84
C ASN A 355 6.12 -43.30 -4.47
N ILE A 356 7.31 -43.89 -4.33
CA ILE A 356 8.55 -43.16 -4.00
C ILE A 356 8.95 -42.27 -5.19
N HIS A 357 8.84 -42.80 -6.40
CA HIS A 357 9.14 -42.08 -7.63
C HIS A 357 8.23 -40.86 -7.83
N GLN A 358 6.95 -40.99 -7.50
CA GLN A 358 6.02 -39.88 -7.52
C GLN A 358 6.45 -38.77 -6.54
N ILE A 359 6.76 -39.12 -5.29
CA ILE A 359 7.18 -38.14 -4.28
C ILE A 359 8.48 -37.47 -4.70
N PHE A 360 9.47 -38.24 -5.15
CA PHE A 360 10.74 -37.74 -5.66
C PHE A 360 10.53 -36.70 -6.78
N THR A 361 9.71 -37.04 -7.77
CA THR A 361 9.45 -36.16 -8.92
C THR A 361 8.74 -34.88 -8.49
N GLN A 362 7.79 -34.97 -7.54
CA GLN A 362 7.08 -33.80 -7.02
C GLN A 362 7.99 -32.87 -6.21
N VAL A 363 8.89 -33.42 -5.39
CA VAL A 363 9.90 -32.63 -4.66
C VAL A 363 10.82 -31.92 -5.65
N CYS A 364 11.33 -32.62 -6.66
CA CYS A 364 12.19 -32.02 -7.70
C CYS A 364 11.45 -30.91 -8.46
N ALA A 365 10.19 -31.13 -8.84
CA ALA A 365 9.39 -30.15 -9.57
C ALA A 365 9.13 -28.85 -8.79
N ILE A 366 9.15 -28.88 -7.46
CA ILE A 366 8.99 -27.70 -6.61
C ILE A 366 10.34 -26.97 -6.44
N VAL A 367 11.41 -27.73 -6.20
CA VAL A 367 12.66 -27.18 -5.69
C VAL A 367 13.66 -26.86 -6.80
N ASP A 368 13.78 -27.71 -7.81
CA ASP A 368 14.76 -27.52 -8.88
C ASP A 368 14.54 -26.22 -9.65
N PRO A 369 13.29 -25.77 -9.91
CA PRO A 369 13.05 -24.47 -10.52
C PRO A 369 13.64 -23.30 -9.73
N LEU A 370 13.78 -23.38 -8.40
CA LEU A 370 14.36 -22.32 -7.58
C LEU A 370 15.83 -22.04 -7.93
N GLN A 371 16.52 -23.04 -8.50
CA GLN A 371 17.90 -22.92 -8.97
C GLN A 371 18.00 -22.37 -10.40
N SER A 372 16.86 -22.14 -11.04
CA SER A 372 16.74 -21.65 -12.41
C SER A 372 15.81 -20.43 -12.48
N GLY A 373 15.85 -19.68 -13.58
CA GLY A 373 14.94 -18.54 -13.76
C GLY A 373 15.22 -17.34 -12.84
N PRO A 374 14.20 -16.55 -12.47
CA PRO A 374 14.38 -15.23 -11.84
C PRO A 374 14.92 -15.31 -10.40
N GLU A 375 14.70 -16.41 -9.70
CA GLU A 375 15.14 -16.60 -8.30
C GLU A 375 16.54 -17.21 -8.18
N ALA A 376 17.10 -17.73 -9.28
CA ALA A 376 18.37 -18.48 -9.28
C ALA A 376 19.52 -17.72 -8.62
N LYS A 377 19.70 -16.43 -8.94
CA LYS A 377 20.80 -15.62 -8.40
C LYS A 377 20.72 -15.49 -6.87
N PHE A 378 19.51 -15.35 -6.33
CA PHE A 378 19.28 -15.26 -4.90
C PHE A 378 19.50 -16.62 -4.23
N PHE A 379 18.96 -17.68 -4.84
CA PHE A 379 19.08 -19.04 -4.34
C PHE A 379 20.54 -19.53 -4.32
N THR A 380 21.35 -19.22 -5.34
CA THR A 380 22.81 -19.47 -5.33
C THR A 380 23.49 -18.72 -4.18
N GLY A 381 23.04 -17.50 -3.88
CA GLY A 381 23.54 -16.73 -2.73
C GLY A 381 23.25 -17.40 -1.39
N ILE A 382 22.07 -18.04 -1.25
CA ILE A 382 21.70 -18.84 -0.07
C ILE A 382 22.61 -20.05 0.04
N MET A 383 22.75 -20.84 -1.03
CA MET A 383 23.62 -22.02 -1.07
C MET A 383 25.05 -21.66 -0.67
N SER A 384 25.61 -20.57 -1.21
CA SER A 384 26.95 -20.10 -0.84
C SER A 384 27.08 -19.77 0.65
N LYS A 385 26.07 -19.13 1.26
CA LYS A 385 26.06 -18.83 2.69
C LYS A 385 26.02 -20.10 3.54
N VAL A 386 25.16 -21.05 3.18
CA VAL A 386 25.01 -22.32 3.91
C VAL A 386 26.31 -23.11 3.88
N LEU A 387 26.89 -23.31 2.70
CA LEU A 387 28.15 -24.06 2.55
C LEU A 387 29.30 -23.39 3.29
N LYS A 388 29.45 -22.06 3.18
CA LYS A 388 30.49 -21.32 3.93
C LYS A 388 30.34 -21.46 5.43
N ARG A 389 29.10 -21.36 5.93
CA ARG A 389 28.82 -21.50 7.36
C ARG A 389 29.23 -22.88 7.87
N TYR A 390 28.79 -23.93 7.17
CA TYR A 390 29.14 -25.31 7.50
C TYR A 390 30.66 -25.54 7.46
N ILE A 391 31.33 -25.10 6.40
CA ILE A 391 32.78 -25.26 6.25
C ILE A 391 33.54 -24.58 7.40
N ASN A 392 33.15 -23.35 7.77
CA ASN A 392 33.77 -22.62 8.88
C ASN A 392 33.53 -23.30 10.24
N GLU A 393 32.32 -23.79 10.49
CA GLU A 393 31.96 -24.50 11.73
C GLU A 393 32.63 -25.88 11.82
N SER A 394 32.92 -26.54 10.68
CA SER A 394 33.58 -27.86 10.64
C SER A 394 35.11 -27.84 10.75
N MET A 395 35.72 -26.66 10.61
CA MET A 395 37.18 -26.46 10.68
C MET A 395 37.67 -25.81 11.98
N GLY A 396 36.74 -25.34 12.83
CA GLY A 396 37.02 -24.89 14.20
C GLY A 396 36.77 -26.02 15.18
#